data_AF-A0A550JLR0-F1
#
_entry.id   AF-A0A550JLR0-F1
#
_cell.length_a   1.000
_cell.length_b   1.000
_cell.length_c   1.000
_cell.angle_alpha   90.00
_cell.angle_beta   90.00
_cell.angle_gamma   90.00
#
_symmetry.space_group_name_H-M   'P 1'
#
loop_
_entity.id
_entity.type
_entity.pdbx_description
1 polymer ?
#
loop_
_entity_poly.entity_id
_entity_poly.type
_entity_poly.pdbx_seq_one_letter_code
_entity_poly.pdbx_strand_id
1 'polypeptide(L)'
;MERVYRAALEKWGVEAQYDQTIEECAELIAALKHLKRDKVDEEQIVSELADVTLMIGQLTWMFGEERVKAAVARKLEKLAGLLDAP
;
A
#
# COMPACT_ATOMS: atom_id res chain seq x y z
N MET A 1 8.71 -6.81 -12.19
CA MET A 1 8.39 -5.82 -11.14
C MET A 1 9.65 -5.35 -10.43
N GLU A 2 10.50 -6.27 -9.94
CA GLU A 2 11.80 -5.96 -9.31
C GLU A 2 12.69 -4.99 -10.10
N ARG A 3 12.79 -5.15 -11.44
CA ARG A 3 13.56 -4.22 -12.28
C ARG A 3 13.05 -2.78 -12.20
N VAL A 4 11.73 -2.60 -12.11
CA VAL A 4 11.09 -1.28 -12.06
C VAL A 4 11.31 -0.66 -10.68
N TYR A 5 11.17 -1.44 -9.61
CA TYR A 5 11.39 -0.98 -8.24
C TYR A 5 12.84 -0.59 -8.00
N ARG A 6 13.78 -1.39 -8.49
CA ARG A 6 15.20 -1.05 -8.48
C ARG A 6 15.47 0.24 -9.24
N ALA A 7 14.95 0.38 -10.45
CA ALA A 7 15.15 1.57 -11.26
C ALA A 7 14.56 2.83 -10.60
N ALA A 8 13.42 2.71 -9.92
CA ALA A 8 12.84 3.80 -9.16
C ALA A 8 13.76 4.23 -8.00
N LEU A 9 14.27 3.26 -7.25
CA LEU A 9 15.20 3.52 -6.15
C LEU A 9 16.52 4.14 -6.64
N GLU A 10 17.08 3.65 -7.74
CA GLU A 10 18.31 4.18 -8.34
C GLU A 10 18.12 5.62 -8.86
N LYS A 11 16.92 5.94 -9.37
CA LYS A 11 16.63 7.25 -9.97
C LYS A 11 16.30 8.32 -8.95
N TRP A 12 15.51 7.98 -7.92
CA TRP A 12 14.94 8.97 -6.99
C TRP A 12 15.35 8.78 -5.53
N GLY A 13 15.94 7.63 -5.17
CA GLY A 13 16.42 7.35 -3.82
C GLY A 13 15.32 6.86 -2.87
N VAL A 14 15.77 6.43 -1.69
CA VAL A 14 14.96 5.81 -0.62
C VAL A 14 13.91 6.78 -0.08
N GLU A 15 14.31 8.00 0.29
CA GLU A 15 13.41 8.99 0.90
C GLU A 15 12.25 9.34 -0.03
N ALA A 16 12.52 9.48 -1.34
CA ALA A 16 11.47 9.72 -2.33
C ALA A 16 10.44 8.58 -2.41
N GLN A 17 10.83 7.33 -2.15
CA GLN A 17 9.86 6.23 -2.12
C GLN A 17 8.96 6.33 -0.90
N TYR A 18 9.49 6.78 0.25
CA TYR A 18 8.70 7.00 1.45
C TYR A 18 7.73 8.17 1.26
N ASP A 19 8.22 9.29 0.75
CA ASP A 19 7.41 10.48 0.49
C ASP A 19 6.28 10.16 -0.51
N GLN A 20 6.59 9.49 -1.61
CA GLN A 20 5.57 9.06 -2.57
C GLN A 20 4.56 8.10 -1.93
N THR A 21 5.01 7.14 -1.10
CA THR A 21 4.07 6.23 -0.42
C THR A 21 3.12 6.99 0.51
N ILE A 22 3.61 8.04 1.19
CA ILE A 22 2.80 8.91 2.05
C ILE A 22 1.76 9.67 1.21
N GLU A 23 2.16 10.19 0.05
CA GLU A 23 1.29 10.89 -0.89
C GLU A 23 0.15 10.00 -1.38
N GLU A 24 0.45 8.81 -1.93
CA GLU A 24 -0.58 7.87 -2.40
C GLU A 24 -1.54 7.43 -1.28
N CYS A 25 -1.03 7.25 -0.06
CA CYS A 25 -1.88 6.95 1.10
C CYS A 25 -2.84 8.11 1.41
N ALA A 26 -2.38 9.36 1.27
CA ALA A 26 -3.20 10.55 1.50
C ALA A 26 -4.26 10.71 0.41
N GLU A 27 -3.94 10.41 -0.85
CA GLU A 27 -4.88 10.43 -1.98
C GLU A 27 -5.96 9.37 -1.82
N LEU A 28 -5.61 8.14 -1.45
CA LEU A 28 -6.60 7.10 -1.12
C LEU A 28 -7.51 7.51 0.05
N ILE A 29 -6.96 8.13 1.11
CA ILE A 29 -7.77 8.65 2.24
C ILE A 29 -8.76 9.71 1.74
N ALA A 30 -8.32 10.63 0.88
CA ALA A 30 -9.15 11.68 0.32
C ALA A 30 -10.27 11.11 -0.55
N ALA A 31 -9.94 10.16 -1.43
CA ALA A 31 -10.88 9.50 -2.31
C ALA A 31 -11.95 8.73 -1.53
N LEU A 32 -11.58 7.94 -0.52
CA LEU A 32 -12.53 7.24 0.36
C LEU A 32 -13.46 8.21 1.11
N LYS A 33 -12.97 9.38 1.52
CA LYS A 33 -13.78 10.43 2.14
C LYS A 33 -14.75 11.07 1.14
N HIS A 34 -14.34 11.20 -0.11
CA HIS A 34 -15.17 11.75 -1.18
C HIS A 34 -16.24 10.75 -1.66
N LEU A 35 -15.95 9.45 -1.67
CA LEU A 35 -16.92 8.41 -1.99
C LEU A 35 -18.11 8.47 -1.04
N LYS A 36 -17.85 8.64 0.26
CA LYS A 36 -18.90 8.83 1.29
C LYS A 36 -19.79 10.07 1.10
N ARG A 37 -19.42 10.97 0.19
CA ARG A 37 -20.13 12.22 -0.12
C ARG A 37 -20.63 12.24 -1.56
N ASP A 38 -20.63 11.11 -2.26
CA ASP A 38 -20.98 10.96 -3.68
C ASP A 38 -20.20 11.91 -4.61
N LYS A 39 -18.94 12.20 -4.27
CA LYS A 39 -18.08 13.13 -5.02
C LYS A 39 -17.08 12.46 -5.96
N VAL A 40 -16.92 11.15 -5.85
CA VAL A 40 -16.05 10.31 -6.69
C VAL A 40 -16.73 8.96 -6.87
N ASP A 41 -16.38 8.23 -7.93
CA ASP A 41 -16.88 6.89 -8.21
C ASP A 41 -15.93 5.79 -7.71
N GLU A 42 -16.34 4.53 -7.89
CA GLU A 42 -15.54 3.37 -7.51
C GLU A 42 -14.28 3.23 -8.37
N GLU A 43 -14.28 3.71 -9.62
CA GLU A 43 -13.11 3.64 -10.51
C GLU A 43 -11.97 4.50 -9.96
N GLN A 44 -12.28 5.68 -9.42
CA GLN A 44 -11.27 6.49 -8.74
C GLN A 44 -10.67 5.76 -7.54
N ILE A 45 -11.49 5.11 -6.70
CA ILE A 45 -10.97 4.32 -5.56
C ILE A 45 -10.05 3.20 -6.02
N VAL A 46 -10.41 2.50 -7.11
CA VAL A 46 -9.58 1.44 -7.68
C VAL A 46 -8.24 1.97 -8.17
N SER A 47 -8.21 3.17 -8.76
CA SER A 47 -6.96 3.83 -9.15
C SER A 47 -6.07 4.08 -7.93
N GLU A 48 -6.59 4.76 -6.91
CA GLU A 48 -5.80 5.07 -5.70
C GLU A 48 -5.32 3.80 -4.98
N LEU A 49 -6.13 2.73 -4.98
CA LEU A 49 -5.72 1.43 -4.46
C LEU A 49 -4.58 0.82 -5.26
N ALA A 50 -4.59 0.97 -6.59
CA ALA A 50 -3.51 0.48 -7.44
C ALA A 50 -2.21 1.24 -7.18
N ASP A 51 -2.28 2.56 -7.02
CA ASP A 51 -1.12 3.40 -6.75
C ASP A 51 -0.50 3.10 -5.37
N VAL A 52 -1.32 3.02 -4.32
CA VAL A 52 -0.88 2.55 -2.99
C VAL A 52 -0.30 1.13 -3.06
N THR A 53 -0.90 0.22 -3.84
CA THR A 53 -0.39 -1.15 -3.99
C THR A 53 0.99 -1.17 -4.64
N LEU A 54 1.21 -0.33 -5.65
CA LEU A 54 2.50 -0.18 -6.32
C LEU A 54 3.58 0.28 -5.32
N MET A 55 3.26 1.29 -4.52
CA MET A 55 4.17 1.86 -3.52
C MET A 55 4.45 0.89 -2.38
N ILE A 56 3.43 0.19 -1.87
CA ILE A 56 3.61 -0.91 -0.90
C ILE A 56 4.51 -2.00 -1.49
N GLY A 57 4.38 -2.33 -2.77
CA GLY A 57 5.25 -3.28 -3.46
C GLY A 57 6.72 -2.84 -3.46
N GLN A 58 7.00 -1.57 -3.75
CA GLN A 58 8.35 -1.00 -3.67
C GLN A 58 8.92 -1.09 -2.25
N LEU A 59 8.17 -0.66 -1.23
CA LEU A 59 8.62 -0.74 0.16
C LEU A 59 8.81 -2.19 0.61
N THR A 60 7.93 -3.10 0.18
CA THR A 60 8.03 -4.52 0.48
C THR A 60 9.33 -5.11 -0.08
N TRP A 61 9.70 -4.74 -1.30
CA TRP A 61 10.97 -5.11 -1.89
C TRP A 61 12.16 -4.51 -1.13
N MET A 62 12.09 -3.23 -0.74
CA MET A 62 13.14 -2.54 0.03
C MET A 62 13.38 -3.14 1.42
N PHE A 63 12.32 -3.53 2.12
CA PHE A 63 12.39 -4.09 3.48
C PHE A 63 12.55 -5.63 3.51
N GLY A 64 12.48 -6.27 2.34
CA GLY A 64 12.58 -7.71 2.15
C GLY A 64 11.21 -8.39 2.14
N GLU A 65 10.86 -8.99 1.00
CA GLU A 65 9.53 -9.56 0.78
C GLU A 65 9.15 -10.62 1.82
N GLU A 66 10.05 -11.55 2.11
CA GLU A 66 9.78 -12.65 3.06
C GLU A 66 9.54 -12.13 4.48
N ARG A 67 10.25 -11.06 4.87
CA ARG A 67 10.05 -10.41 6.17
C ARG A 67 8.66 -9.78 6.26
N VAL A 68 8.23 -9.10 5.20
CA VAL A 68 6.91 -8.47 5.15
C VAL A 68 5.79 -9.51 5.07
N LYS A 69 5.92 -10.53 4.20
CA LYS A 69 4.96 -11.65 4.09
C LYS A 69 4.77 -12.35 5.43
N ALA A 70 5.85 -12.67 6.14
CA ALA A 70 5.77 -13.26 7.47
C ALA A 70 5.06 -12.35 8.49
N ALA A 71 5.26 -11.03 8.41
CA ALA A 71 4.56 -10.08 9.27
C ALA A 71 3.06 -9.99 8.95
N VAL A 72 2.67 -10.04 7.67
CA VAL A 72 1.28 -10.10 7.23
C VAL A 72 0.61 -11.39 7.70
N ALA A 73 1.26 -12.54 7.53
CA ALA A 73 0.74 -13.83 7.97
C ALA A 73 0.39 -13.82 9.47
N ARG A 74 1.31 -13.36 10.33
CA ARG A 74 1.04 -13.23 11.78
C ARG A 74 -0.14 -12.29 12.10
N LYS A 75 -0.32 -11.22 11.32
CA LYS A 75 -1.46 -10.31 11.47
C LYS A 75 -2.78 -10.97 11.06
N LEU A 76 -2.77 -11.76 10.00
CA LEU A 76 -3.93 -12.52 9.54
C LEU A 76 -4.32 -13.61 10.54
N GLU A 77 -3.36 -14.36 11.07
CA GLU A 77 -3.59 -15.35 12.14
C GLU A 77 -4.22 -14.69 13.37
N LYS A 78 -3.69 -13.54 13.78
CA LYS A 78 -4.27 -12.76 14.88
C LYS A 78 -5.70 -12.31 14.57
N LEU A 79 -5.97 -11.84 13.36
CA LEU A 79 -7.30 -11.40 12.95
C LEU A 79 -8.29 -12.58 12.93
N ALA A 80 -7.89 -13.74 12.40
CA ALA A 80 -8.69 -14.95 12.40
C ALA A 80 -9.08 -15.35 13.84
N GLY A 81 -8.11 -15.36 14.75
CA GLY A 81 -8.38 -15.65 16.16
C GLY A 81 -9.32 -14.65 16.86
N LEU A 82 -9.39 -13.38 16.40
CA LEU A 82 -10.37 -12.40 16.90
C LEU A 82 -11.78 -12.64 16.35
N LEU A 83 -11.90 -13.17 15.14
CA LEU A 83 -13.18 -13.49 14.52
C LEU A 83 -13.79 -14.80 15.07
N ASP A 84 -12.94 -15.71 15.54
CA ASP A 84 -13.33 -16.97 16.18
C ASP A 84 -13.63 -16.83 17.68
N ALA A 85 -13.40 -15.65 18.27
CA ALA A 85 -13.69 -15.38 19.67
C ALA A 85 -15.22 -15.19 19.87
N PRO A 86 -15.84 -15.86 20.87
CA PRO A 86 -17.27 -15.78 21.15
C PRO A 86 -17.75 -14.42 21.67
#